data_AF-G3AM19-F1
#
_entry.id   AF-G3AM19-F1
#
_cell.length_a   1.000
_cell.length_b   1.000
_cell.length_c   1.000
_cell.angle_alpha   90.00
_cell.angle_beta   90.00
_cell.angle_gamma   90.00
#
_symmetry.space_group_name_H-M   'P 1'
#
loop_
_entity.id
_entity.type
_entity.pdbx_description
1 polymer ?
#
loop_
_entity_poly.entity_id
_entity_poly.type
_entity_poly.pdbx_seq_one_letter_code
_entity_poly.pdbx_strand_id
1 'polypeptide(L)'
;MGETKTKSKPQSSRKGKRAWRKNIDIQEVESGLQASRDSEVILGKSNEDEEDFIIDETPQIKPNVEVKKLKTHEILTNKSKVPALAHPKESKKPKTIQGVKRTDVLKLVKLTGGRYKSESTMLNRIEKDGLMNVSNDDLWGEDEKEATPVDGFSSTAEVTRASVIPKTLSHAPIQVVDNELTSKTIHAGKSYNPSLESWKDLINQEYDLEYKRELARQQIAEHREKIKVLMETLKDDNLSESDDEEEEEEKEQVKEEEQANEEDAYRLSINKPTQVKIKTKTKRNKEAKHKKRVELEQQLKDLKKQLKDLSNLDELLKKQQEEEEQQEQPATKKQRKSQKLFKYNPIQAPL
;
A
#
# COMPACT_ATOMS: atom_id res chain seq x y z
N MET A 1 -16.31 -50.18 31.54
CA MET A 1 -15.83 -49.31 30.44
C MET A 1 -16.98 -49.19 29.47
N GLY A 2 -17.69 -48.06 29.47
CA GLY A 2 -18.98 -47.91 28.80
C GLY A 2 -18.82 -47.76 27.29
N GLU A 3 -19.53 -48.59 26.53
CA GLU A 3 -19.65 -48.49 25.09
C GLU A 3 -20.42 -47.21 24.71
N THR A 4 -19.73 -46.26 24.08
CA THR A 4 -20.37 -45.06 23.55
C THR A 4 -21.15 -45.41 22.30
N LYS A 5 -22.47 -45.57 22.45
CA LYS A 5 -23.45 -45.67 21.36
C LYS A 5 -23.22 -44.54 20.34
N THR A 6 -22.84 -44.90 19.13
CA THR A 6 -22.72 -43.97 18.01
C THR A 6 -24.10 -43.40 17.67
N LYS A 7 -24.27 -42.08 17.84
CA LYS A 7 -25.52 -41.40 17.47
C LYS A 7 -25.71 -41.48 15.96
N SER A 8 -26.84 -42.00 15.51
CA SER A 8 -27.21 -41.99 14.10
C SER A 8 -27.41 -40.55 13.62
N LYS A 9 -26.75 -40.18 12.51
CA LYS A 9 -26.88 -38.85 11.91
C LYS A 9 -28.30 -38.67 11.35
N PRO A 10 -28.98 -37.53 11.60
CA PRO A 10 -30.35 -37.32 11.17
C PRO A 10 -30.46 -37.32 9.63
N GLN A 11 -31.44 -38.05 9.11
CA GLN A 11 -31.72 -38.11 7.67
C GLN A 11 -32.14 -36.73 7.15
N SER A 12 -31.42 -36.19 6.14
CA SER A 12 -31.72 -34.89 5.57
C SER A 12 -33.07 -34.93 4.83
N SER A 13 -34.07 -34.26 5.39
CA SER A 13 -35.43 -34.14 4.86
C SER A 13 -35.49 -33.72 3.37
N ARG A 14 -36.50 -34.23 2.66
CA ARG A 14 -36.86 -33.94 1.26
C ARG A 14 -37.26 -32.48 1.06
N LYS A 15 -36.30 -31.57 1.09
CA LYS A 15 -36.47 -30.18 0.64
C LYS A 15 -35.50 -29.97 -0.51
N GLY A 16 -35.96 -29.30 -1.58
CA GLY A 16 -35.36 -29.34 -2.91
C GLY A 16 -33.85 -29.08 -3.00
N LYS A 17 -33.28 -29.23 -4.20
CA LYS A 17 -31.81 -29.26 -4.48
C LYS A 17 -30.98 -28.15 -3.81
N ARG A 18 -31.56 -26.97 -3.57
CA ARG A 18 -30.90 -25.81 -2.93
C ARG A 18 -30.83 -25.93 -1.39
N ALA A 19 -31.79 -26.60 -0.76
CA ALA A 19 -31.78 -26.93 0.66
C ALA A 19 -30.88 -28.15 0.95
N TRP A 20 -30.79 -29.10 0.01
CA TRP A 20 -29.86 -30.23 0.12
C TRP A 20 -28.41 -29.75 0.22
N ARG A 21 -27.99 -28.78 -0.61
CA ARG A 21 -26.64 -28.19 -0.51
C ARG A 21 -26.30 -27.56 0.85
N LYS A 22 -27.31 -27.15 1.63
CA LYS A 22 -27.13 -26.49 2.93
C LYS A 22 -27.16 -27.45 4.13
N ASN A 23 -27.72 -28.64 3.95
CA ASN A 23 -27.88 -29.66 5.00
C ASN A 23 -26.99 -30.89 4.79
N ILE A 24 -26.00 -30.81 3.90
CA ILE A 24 -24.96 -31.84 3.79
C ILE A 24 -23.95 -31.54 4.88
N ASP A 25 -23.85 -32.45 5.85
CA ASP A 25 -22.82 -32.42 6.87
C ASP A 25 -21.46 -32.74 6.23
N ILE A 26 -20.60 -31.72 6.15
CA ILE A 26 -19.22 -31.83 5.65
C ILE A 26 -18.20 -31.82 6.79
N GLN A 27 -18.63 -31.81 8.06
CA GLN A 27 -17.72 -31.68 9.20
C GLN A 27 -16.70 -32.83 9.26
N GLU A 28 -17.10 -34.03 8.84
CA GLU A 28 -16.20 -35.19 8.76
C GLU A 28 -15.10 -34.98 7.72
N VAL A 29 -15.46 -34.48 6.53
CA VAL A 29 -14.51 -34.17 5.46
C VAL A 29 -13.58 -33.02 5.85
N GLU A 30 -14.13 -31.98 6.48
CA GLU A 30 -13.36 -30.84 6.98
C GLU A 30 -12.39 -31.28 8.08
N SER A 31 -12.83 -32.10 9.03
CA SER A 31 -11.98 -32.63 10.10
C SER A 31 -10.84 -33.51 9.58
N GLY A 32 -11.08 -34.35 8.56
CA GLY A 32 -10.05 -35.15 7.90
C GLY A 32 -9.03 -34.28 7.15
N LEU A 33 -9.49 -33.27 6.41
CA LEU A 33 -8.61 -32.30 5.75
C LEU A 33 -7.79 -31.49 6.75
N GLN A 34 -8.36 -31.16 7.90
CA GLN A 34 -7.69 -30.40 8.95
C GLN A 34 -6.64 -31.27 9.65
N ALA A 35 -6.96 -32.51 10.00
CA ALA A 35 -6.00 -33.47 10.53
C ALA A 35 -4.84 -33.74 9.56
N SER A 36 -5.11 -33.82 8.24
CA SER A 36 -4.07 -33.96 7.21
C SER A 36 -3.15 -32.73 7.15
N ARG A 37 -3.69 -31.52 7.28
CA ARG A 37 -2.88 -30.29 7.35
C ARG A 37 -2.07 -30.23 8.63
N ASP A 38 -2.67 -30.60 9.75
CA ASP A 38 -2.00 -30.60 11.05
C ASP A 38 -0.86 -31.63 11.06
N SER A 39 -1.05 -32.81 10.44
CA SER A 39 0.03 -33.77 10.24
C SER A 39 1.13 -33.24 9.32
N GLU A 40 0.79 -32.51 8.25
CA GLU A 40 1.79 -31.87 7.38
C GLU A 40 2.57 -30.77 8.11
N VAL A 41 1.94 -30.04 9.03
CA VAL A 41 2.59 -28.99 9.83
C VAL A 41 3.53 -29.60 10.89
N ILE A 42 3.12 -30.69 11.53
CA ILE A 42 3.88 -31.32 12.61
C ILE A 42 5.03 -32.17 12.06
N LEU A 43 4.74 -33.01 11.06
CA LEU A 43 5.69 -34.01 10.53
C LEU A 43 6.39 -33.53 9.25
N GLY A 44 5.91 -32.45 8.64
CA GLY A 44 6.23 -32.14 7.25
C GLY A 44 5.33 -32.92 6.29
N LYS A 45 5.42 -32.62 4.99
CA LYS A 45 4.77 -33.44 3.97
C LYS A 45 5.32 -34.87 4.13
N SER A 46 4.45 -35.85 4.35
CA SER A 46 4.84 -37.25 4.38
C SER A 46 5.32 -37.63 2.99
N ASN A 47 6.58 -37.33 2.73
CA ASN A 47 7.22 -37.87 1.58
C ASN A 47 7.53 -39.33 1.94
N GLU A 48 7.03 -40.24 1.13
CA GLU A 48 7.56 -41.59 1.03
C GLU A 48 8.98 -41.52 0.40
N ASP A 49 9.85 -40.67 0.95
CA ASP A 49 11.21 -40.35 0.46
C ASP A 49 12.18 -41.53 0.65
N GLU A 50 11.76 -42.62 1.30
CA GLU A 50 12.59 -43.83 1.45
C GLU A 50 12.86 -44.52 0.10
N GLU A 51 12.10 -44.20 -0.96
CA GLU A 51 12.34 -44.67 -2.34
C GLU A 51 13.11 -43.66 -3.22
N ASP A 52 13.31 -42.41 -2.77
CA ASP A 52 13.92 -41.34 -3.57
C ASP A 52 15.47 -41.34 -3.54
N PHE A 53 16.06 -42.16 -2.66
CA PHE A 53 17.52 -42.36 -2.59
C PHE A 53 17.97 -43.58 -3.41
N ILE A 54 17.76 -43.53 -4.73
CA ILE A 54 18.46 -44.41 -5.67
C ILE A 54 19.72 -43.68 -6.15
N ILE A 55 20.89 -44.21 -5.81
CA ILE A 55 22.17 -43.74 -6.36
C ILE A 55 22.23 -44.21 -7.81
N ASP A 56 21.81 -43.35 -8.74
CA ASP A 56 21.85 -43.64 -10.18
C ASP A 56 23.28 -43.42 -10.73
N GLU A 57 23.94 -44.48 -11.16
CA GLU A 57 25.28 -44.46 -11.76
C GLU A 57 25.28 -43.97 -13.22
N THR A 58 24.10 -43.73 -13.82
CA THR A 58 23.97 -43.27 -15.20
C THR A 58 23.18 -41.97 -15.31
N PRO A 59 23.67 -40.94 -16.04
CA PRO A 59 22.94 -39.68 -16.17
C PRO A 59 21.74 -39.86 -17.10
N GLN A 60 20.57 -40.16 -16.53
CA GLN A 60 19.31 -40.04 -17.27
C GLN A 60 19.00 -38.55 -17.49
N ILE A 61 19.27 -38.08 -18.70
CA ILE A 61 18.84 -36.75 -19.17
C ILE A 61 17.32 -36.79 -19.21
N LYS A 62 16.67 -36.32 -18.12
CA LYS A 62 15.21 -36.22 -18.06
C LYS A 62 14.74 -35.44 -19.28
N PRO A 63 13.77 -35.95 -20.07
CA PRO A 63 13.23 -35.19 -21.19
C PRO A 63 12.70 -33.88 -20.63
N ASN A 64 13.12 -32.77 -21.24
CA ASN A 64 12.84 -31.39 -20.84
C ASN A 64 11.37 -31.25 -20.40
N VAL A 65 11.12 -31.29 -19.09
CA VAL A 65 9.79 -31.13 -18.53
C VAL A 65 9.37 -29.73 -18.95
N GLU A 66 8.25 -29.61 -19.66
CA GLU A 66 7.73 -28.32 -20.11
C GLU A 66 7.53 -27.43 -18.87
N VAL A 67 8.49 -26.54 -18.64
CA VAL A 67 8.44 -25.60 -17.53
C VAL A 67 7.16 -24.80 -17.68
N LYS A 68 6.31 -24.82 -16.65
CA LYS A 68 5.06 -24.06 -16.63
C LYS A 68 5.37 -22.61 -16.99
N LYS A 69 4.82 -22.14 -18.11
CA LYS A 69 4.99 -20.76 -18.54
C LYS A 69 4.47 -19.85 -17.43
N LEU A 70 5.21 -18.78 -17.12
CA LEU A 70 4.75 -17.78 -16.16
C LEU A 70 3.37 -17.26 -16.60
N LYS A 71 2.49 -16.97 -15.64
CA LYS A 71 1.13 -16.48 -15.92
C LYS A 71 1.13 -15.26 -16.85
N THR A 72 2.13 -14.40 -16.73
CA THR A 72 2.35 -13.24 -17.61
C THR A 72 2.57 -13.67 -19.06
N HIS A 73 3.43 -14.65 -19.31
CA HIS A 73 3.66 -15.20 -20.65
C HIS A 73 2.45 -15.98 -21.16
N GLU A 74 1.71 -16.69 -20.30
CA GLU A 74 0.50 -17.40 -20.67
C GLU A 74 -0.63 -16.43 -21.11
N ILE A 75 -0.76 -15.28 -20.44
CA ILE A 75 -1.70 -14.22 -20.83
C ILE A 75 -1.29 -13.57 -22.16
N LEU A 76 0.02 -13.43 -22.40
CA LEU A 76 0.56 -12.85 -23.64
C LEU A 76 0.53 -13.83 -24.83
N THR A 77 0.44 -15.14 -24.60
CA THR A 77 0.24 -16.10 -25.69
C THR A 77 -1.18 -16.00 -26.26
N ASN A 78 -1.30 -15.90 -27.58
CA ASN A 78 -2.60 -15.83 -28.26
C ASN A 78 -3.44 -17.08 -27.97
N LYS A 79 -4.51 -16.92 -27.18
CA LYS A 79 -5.47 -17.98 -26.83
C LYS A 79 -6.55 -18.21 -27.90
N SER A 80 -6.54 -17.43 -28.98
CA SER A 80 -7.50 -17.54 -30.08
C SER A 80 -7.16 -18.69 -31.04
N LYS A 81 -8.20 -19.39 -31.53
CA LYS A 81 -8.08 -20.38 -32.61
C LYS A 81 -7.63 -19.74 -33.94
N VAL A 82 -7.86 -18.44 -34.08
CA VAL A 82 -7.44 -17.64 -35.24
C VAL A 82 -5.98 -17.22 -35.05
N PRO A 83 -5.09 -17.55 -36.01
CA PRO A 83 -3.69 -17.14 -35.95
C PRO A 83 -3.59 -15.61 -36.03
N ALA A 84 -2.61 -15.04 -35.32
CA ALA A 84 -2.32 -13.61 -35.42
C ALA A 84 -1.99 -13.24 -36.87
N LEU A 85 -2.44 -12.04 -37.29
CA LEU A 85 -2.12 -11.48 -38.59
C LEU A 85 -0.60 -11.32 -38.69
N ALA A 86 0.05 -12.21 -39.45
CA ALA A 86 1.50 -12.18 -39.59
C ALA A 86 1.92 -10.93 -40.37
N HIS A 87 2.80 -10.12 -39.78
CA HIS A 87 3.39 -8.99 -40.49
C HIS A 87 4.23 -9.54 -41.66
N PRO A 88 4.20 -8.93 -42.87
CA PRO A 88 4.92 -9.45 -44.05
C PRO A 88 6.43 -9.62 -43.81
N LYS A 89 7.02 -8.80 -42.93
CA LYS A 89 8.44 -8.92 -42.52
C LYS A 89 8.73 -10.08 -41.55
N GLU A 90 7.71 -10.62 -40.88
CA GLU A 90 7.80 -11.71 -39.90
C GLU A 90 7.40 -13.07 -40.48
N SER A 91 6.90 -13.07 -41.74
CA SER A 91 6.69 -14.30 -42.49
C SER A 91 8.02 -15.06 -42.57
N LYS A 92 7.98 -16.32 -42.12
CA LYS A 92 9.16 -17.21 -42.03
C LYS A 92 9.98 -17.09 -43.32
N LYS A 93 11.25 -16.71 -43.19
CA LYS A 93 12.20 -16.59 -44.32
C LYS A 93 11.99 -17.78 -45.27
N PRO A 94 11.81 -17.56 -46.58
CA PRO A 94 11.50 -18.65 -47.50
C PRO A 94 12.59 -19.73 -47.42
N LYS A 95 12.14 -20.99 -47.30
CA LYS A 95 13.02 -22.17 -47.23
C LYS A 95 13.74 -22.42 -48.56
N THR A 96 13.32 -21.74 -49.62
CA THR A 96 13.88 -21.78 -50.96
C THR A 96 14.49 -20.43 -51.30
N ILE A 97 15.64 -20.44 -51.95
CA ILE A 97 16.29 -19.28 -52.55
C ILE A 97 16.20 -19.51 -54.04
N GLN A 98 15.47 -18.65 -54.78
CA GLN A 98 15.30 -18.76 -56.24
C GLN A 98 14.86 -20.17 -56.71
N GLY A 99 13.91 -20.79 -56.00
CA GLY A 99 13.36 -22.11 -56.35
C GLY A 99 14.21 -23.32 -55.92
N VAL A 100 15.45 -23.12 -55.47
CA VAL A 100 16.31 -24.19 -54.96
C VAL A 100 16.19 -24.26 -53.43
N LYS A 101 16.14 -25.49 -52.88
CA LYS A 101 16.14 -25.68 -51.43
C LYS A 101 17.42 -25.10 -50.84
N ARG A 102 17.30 -24.34 -49.76
CA ARG A 102 18.46 -23.74 -49.09
C ARG A 102 19.53 -24.78 -48.78
N THR A 103 19.14 -25.98 -48.36
CA THR A 103 20.04 -27.12 -48.09
C THR A 103 20.91 -27.52 -49.28
N ASP A 104 20.38 -27.42 -50.50
CA ASP A 104 21.07 -27.87 -51.71
C ASP A 104 22.07 -26.80 -52.15
N VAL A 105 21.70 -25.52 -52.01
CA VAL A 105 22.65 -24.39 -52.14
C VAL A 105 23.78 -24.52 -51.12
N LEU A 106 23.47 -24.90 -49.88
CA LEU A 106 24.48 -25.11 -48.83
C LEU A 106 25.42 -26.28 -49.15
N LYS A 107 24.89 -27.38 -49.68
CA LYS A 107 25.69 -28.53 -50.12
C LYS A 107 26.60 -28.15 -51.30
N LEU A 108 26.11 -27.35 -52.23
CA LEU A 108 26.88 -26.87 -53.38
C LEU A 108 28.01 -25.94 -52.94
N VAL A 109 27.72 -24.97 -52.06
CA VAL A 109 28.74 -24.08 -51.48
C VAL A 109 29.83 -24.88 -50.75
N LYS A 110 29.46 -25.95 -50.02
CA LYS A 110 30.42 -26.83 -49.35
C LYS A 110 31.29 -27.61 -50.36
N LEU A 111 30.73 -28.08 -51.47
CA LEU A 111 31.45 -28.79 -52.53
C LEU A 111 32.39 -27.88 -53.32
N THR A 112 32.04 -26.60 -53.51
CA THR A 112 32.89 -25.63 -54.20
C THR A 112 33.97 -25.01 -53.31
N GLY A 113 34.15 -25.50 -52.08
CA GLY A 113 35.10 -24.97 -51.10
C GLY A 113 34.69 -23.62 -50.51
N GLY A 114 33.44 -23.21 -50.72
CA GLY A 114 32.88 -22.00 -50.14
C GLY A 114 32.65 -22.13 -48.64
N ARG A 115 33.09 -21.12 -47.89
CA ARG A 115 33.02 -21.09 -46.42
C ARG A 115 31.60 -20.72 -45.98
N TYR A 116 30.82 -21.69 -45.49
CA TYR A 116 29.51 -21.42 -44.91
C TYR A 116 29.24 -22.30 -43.69
N LYS A 117 29.22 -21.69 -42.49
CA LYS A 117 28.56 -22.06 -41.21
C LYS A 117 28.20 -23.54 -40.94
N SER A 118 28.96 -24.51 -41.44
CA SER A 118 28.70 -25.95 -41.21
C SER A 118 29.44 -26.47 -39.99
N GLU A 119 30.43 -25.71 -39.54
CA GLU A 119 31.16 -25.99 -38.31
C GLU A 119 30.60 -25.10 -37.21
N SER A 120 30.78 -25.46 -35.94
CA SER A 120 30.19 -24.74 -34.82
C SER A 120 30.43 -23.23 -34.96
N THR A 121 29.49 -22.41 -34.54
CA THR A 121 29.63 -20.95 -34.59
C THR A 121 30.91 -20.46 -33.90
N MET A 122 31.41 -21.27 -32.96
CA MET A 122 32.67 -21.13 -32.26
C MET A 122 33.89 -21.41 -33.16
N LEU A 123 33.93 -22.51 -33.92
CA LEU A 123 35.02 -22.79 -34.86
C LEU A 123 35.11 -21.75 -35.97
N ASN A 124 33.98 -21.32 -36.53
CA ASN A 124 33.99 -20.24 -37.53
C ASN A 124 34.47 -18.90 -36.95
N ARG A 125 34.35 -18.69 -35.63
CA ARG A 125 34.89 -17.51 -34.95
C ARG A 125 36.38 -17.65 -34.74
N ILE A 126 36.82 -18.79 -34.20
CA ILE A 126 38.24 -19.12 -33.98
C ILE A 126 39.03 -19.06 -35.30
N GLU A 127 38.49 -19.56 -36.40
CA GLU A 127 39.15 -19.52 -37.72
C GLU A 127 39.10 -18.14 -38.38
N LYS A 128 38.09 -17.32 -38.08
CA LYS A 128 37.99 -15.96 -38.60
C LYS A 128 38.89 -15.00 -37.84
N ASP A 129 38.98 -15.17 -36.53
CA ASP A 129 39.77 -14.33 -35.63
C ASP A 129 41.24 -14.84 -35.54
N GLY A 130 41.50 -16.08 -35.98
CA GLY A 130 42.82 -16.71 -35.90
C GLY A 130 43.19 -17.10 -34.46
N LEU A 131 44.05 -18.11 -34.30
CA LEU A 131 44.46 -18.58 -32.96
C LEU A 131 45.44 -17.62 -32.26
N MET A 132 46.01 -16.64 -32.97
CA MET A 132 46.99 -15.71 -32.42
C MET A 132 46.87 -14.35 -33.09
N ASN A 133 46.18 -13.43 -32.41
CA ASN A 133 46.40 -11.99 -32.44
C ASN A 133 45.90 -11.45 -31.08
N VAL A 134 46.47 -11.96 -30.00
CA VAL A 134 46.38 -11.31 -28.70
C VAL A 134 47.60 -10.39 -28.66
N SER A 135 47.40 -9.09 -28.82
CA SER A 135 48.40 -8.11 -28.39
C SER A 135 48.67 -8.38 -26.92
N ASN A 136 49.93 -8.37 -26.50
CA ASN A 136 50.30 -8.47 -25.09
C ASN A 136 49.97 -7.13 -24.40
N ASP A 137 48.69 -6.76 -24.37
CA ASP A 137 48.19 -5.64 -23.59
C ASP A 137 48.05 -6.06 -22.14
N ASP A 138 48.66 -5.28 -21.27
CA ASP A 138 48.61 -5.47 -19.83
C ASP A 138 47.19 -5.21 -19.32
N LEU A 139 46.48 -6.29 -19.02
CA LEU A 139 45.09 -6.28 -18.52
C LEU A 139 44.93 -5.55 -17.17
N TRP A 140 46.02 -5.16 -16.52
CA TRP A 140 46.05 -4.45 -15.24
C TRP A 140 46.76 -3.08 -15.31
N GLY A 141 47.23 -2.67 -16.49
CA GLY A 141 47.74 -1.32 -16.74
C GLY A 141 46.62 -0.33 -16.98
N GLU A 142 46.89 0.96 -16.80
CA GLU A 142 45.98 2.00 -17.29
C GLU A 142 45.96 1.95 -18.82
N ASP A 143 44.83 1.56 -19.40
CA ASP A 143 44.63 1.54 -20.85
C ASP A 143 44.97 2.92 -21.44
N GLU A 144 46.08 3.03 -22.15
CA GLU A 144 46.31 4.14 -23.07
C GLU A 144 45.20 4.06 -24.12
N LYS A 145 44.24 4.98 -24.02
CA LYS A 145 43.20 5.13 -25.04
C LYS A 145 43.88 5.52 -26.34
N GLU A 146 44.24 4.55 -27.15
CA GLU A 146 44.62 4.82 -28.53
C GLU A 146 43.44 5.53 -29.18
N ALA A 147 43.65 6.82 -29.50
CA ALA A 147 42.71 7.61 -30.26
C ALA A 147 42.64 6.99 -31.65
N THR A 148 41.67 6.09 -31.89
CA THR A 148 41.40 5.58 -33.23
C THR A 148 41.17 6.76 -34.16
N PRO A 149 41.99 6.98 -35.20
CA PRO A 149 41.84 8.13 -36.06
C PRO A 149 40.76 7.86 -37.12
N VAL A 150 39.48 8.02 -36.77
CA VAL A 150 38.41 8.20 -37.78
C VAL A 150 37.21 9.00 -37.26
N ASP A 151 37.44 10.19 -36.71
CA ASP A 151 36.38 11.21 -36.59
C ASP A 151 36.10 11.82 -37.97
N GLY A 152 35.28 11.15 -38.78
CA GLY A 152 34.95 11.65 -40.13
C GLY A 152 33.74 11.04 -40.82
N PHE A 153 33.21 9.93 -40.33
CA PHE A 153 31.94 9.37 -40.84
C PHE A 153 30.82 9.63 -39.85
N SER A 154 30.27 10.84 -39.89
CA SER A 154 28.95 11.11 -39.31
C SER A 154 27.95 10.23 -40.06
N SER A 155 27.36 9.28 -39.33
CA SER A 155 26.29 8.46 -39.87
C SER A 155 25.12 9.37 -40.20
N THR A 156 24.69 9.47 -41.46
CA THR A 156 23.47 10.21 -41.86
C THR A 156 22.17 9.53 -41.39
N ALA A 157 22.27 8.64 -40.40
CA ALA A 157 21.13 7.95 -39.81
C ALA A 157 20.56 8.83 -38.71
N GLU A 158 19.25 9.07 -38.76
CA GLU A 158 18.50 9.89 -37.79
C GLU A 158 18.58 9.37 -36.34
N VAL A 159 19.10 8.16 -36.13
CA VAL A 159 19.23 7.52 -34.82
C VAL A 159 20.69 7.16 -34.56
N THR A 160 21.35 7.97 -33.74
CA THR A 160 22.69 7.71 -33.22
C THR A 160 22.64 6.85 -31.96
N ARG A 161 23.68 6.05 -31.73
CA ARG A 161 23.83 5.33 -30.45
C ARG A 161 24.07 6.33 -29.32
N ALA A 162 23.42 6.13 -28.18
CA ALA A 162 23.59 7.01 -27.03
C ALA A 162 25.04 6.93 -26.53
N SER A 163 25.75 8.07 -26.59
CA SER A 163 27.12 8.21 -26.09
C SER A 163 27.18 8.60 -24.61
N VAL A 164 26.15 9.33 -24.12
CA VAL A 164 26.10 9.85 -22.76
C VAL A 164 25.15 9.01 -21.91
N ILE A 165 25.64 8.61 -20.73
CA ILE A 165 24.84 7.88 -19.73
C ILE A 165 23.77 8.83 -19.17
N PRO A 166 22.48 8.42 -19.12
CA PRO A 166 21.45 9.25 -18.54
C PRO A 166 21.68 9.44 -17.03
N LYS A 167 21.43 10.66 -16.55
CA LYS A 167 21.60 11.03 -15.12
C LYS A 167 20.83 10.13 -14.16
N THR A 168 19.72 9.53 -14.61
CA THR A 168 18.90 8.60 -13.83
C THR A 168 19.66 7.38 -13.32
N LEU A 169 20.67 6.90 -14.06
CA LEU A 169 21.48 5.75 -13.66
C LEU A 169 22.51 6.09 -12.58
N SER A 170 22.76 7.38 -12.33
CA SER A 170 23.65 7.83 -11.25
C SER A 170 22.93 7.95 -9.90
N HIS A 171 21.59 7.96 -9.88
CA HIS A 171 20.82 8.02 -8.65
C HIS A 171 20.73 6.64 -8.00
N ALA A 172 21.02 6.58 -6.70
CA ALA A 172 20.82 5.37 -5.91
C ALA A 172 19.33 5.00 -5.85
N PRO A 173 18.99 3.70 -5.80
CA PRO A 173 17.61 3.26 -5.69
C PRO A 173 17.01 3.68 -4.34
N ILE A 174 15.71 4.00 -4.34
CA ILE A 174 14.98 4.32 -3.12
C ILE A 174 14.85 3.05 -2.29
N GLN A 175 15.35 3.09 -1.05
CA GLN A 175 15.17 2.00 -0.10
C GLN A 175 13.74 2.02 0.43
N VAL A 176 12.98 0.94 0.19
CA VAL A 176 11.56 0.83 0.58
C VAL A 176 11.42 0.30 2.00
N VAL A 177 12.41 -0.46 2.46
CA VAL A 177 12.39 -1.10 3.78
C VAL A 177 13.78 -1.00 4.42
N ASP A 178 13.81 -0.48 5.63
CA ASP A 178 15.00 -0.42 6.46
C ASP A 178 15.06 -1.69 7.32
N ASN A 179 15.83 -2.66 6.85
CA ASN A 179 16.05 -3.94 7.52
C ASN A 179 17.55 -4.11 7.82
N GLU A 180 17.88 -5.04 8.70
CA GLU A 180 19.27 -5.38 9.05
C GLU A 180 20.11 -5.79 7.82
N LEU A 181 19.45 -6.33 6.79
CA LEU A 181 20.07 -6.68 5.51
C LEU A 181 20.41 -5.45 4.66
N THR A 182 19.60 -4.38 4.73
CA THR A 182 19.81 -3.16 3.95
C THR A 182 20.81 -2.23 4.65
N SER A 183 20.77 -2.15 5.97
CA SER A 183 21.72 -1.36 6.78
C SER A 183 23.08 -2.03 6.97
N LYS A 184 23.17 -3.36 6.79
CA LYS A 184 24.38 -4.19 7.03
C LYS A 184 24.95 -4.06 8.44
N THR A 185 24.22 -3.46 9.37
CA THR A 185 24.60 -3.32 10.77
C THR A 185 23.80 -4.32 11.58
N ILE A 186 24.51 -5.27 12.21
CA ILE A 186 23.90 -6.27 13.10
C ILE A 186 24.13 -5.82 14.54
N HIS A 187 23.09 -5.92 15.38
CA HIS A 187 23.21 -5.61 16.80
C HIS A 187 24.16 -6.60 17.50
N ALA A 188 25.07 -6.11 18.33
CA ALA A 188 26.11 -6.93 18.97
C ALA A 188 25.54 -8.03 19.89
N GLY A 189 24.35 -7.81 20.45
CA GLY A 189 23.63 -8.78 21.27
C GLY A 189 23.18 -10.04 20.52
N LYS A 190 23.20 -10.04 19.17
CA LYS A 190 22.90 -11.20 18.31
C LYS A 190 24.11 -12.09 18.02
N SER A 191 25.28 -11.73 18.53
CA SER A 191 26.48 -12.57 18.39
C SER A 191 26.35 -13.84 19.25
N TYR A 192 27.11 -14.89 18.91
CA TYR A 192 27.10 -16.16 19.66
C TYR A 192 27.62 -16.03 21.10
N ASN A 193 28.48 -15.04 21.35
CA ASN A 193 29.01 -14.71 22.68
C ASN A 193 28.83 -13.20 22.94
N PRO A 194 27.60 -12.74 23.21
CA PRO A 194 27.33 -11.33 23.42
C PRO A 194 27.75 -10.90 24.83
N SER A 195 28.06 -9.62 25.01
CA SER A 195 28.12 -9.07 26.35
C SER A 195 26.73 -9.07 26.97
N LEU A 196 26.65 -9.29 28.28
CA LEU A 196 25.38 -9.35 28.99
C LEU A 196 24.56 -8.06 28.84
N GLU A 197 25.22 -6.91 28.80
CA GLU A 197 24.59 -5.61 28.57
C GLU A 197 23.98 -5.53 27.16
N SER A 198 24.76 -5.86 26.12
CA SER A 198 24.29 -5.80 24.74
C SER A 198 23.14 -6.78 24.46
N TRP A 199 23.17 -7.95 25.10
CA TRP A 199 22.09 -8.93 25.02
C TRP A 199 20.81 -8.46 25.73
N LYS A 200 20.93 -7.86 26.93
CA LYS A 200 19.77 -7.26 27.61
C LYS A 200 19.16 -6.12 26.81
N ASP A 201 20.00 -5.26 26.23
CA ASP A 201 19.54 -4.15 25.40
C ASP A 201 18.77 -4.67 24.17
N LEU A 202 19.25 -5.73 23.53
CA LEU A 202 18.55 -6.39 22.42
C LEU A 202 17.16 -6.86 22.85
N ILE A 203 17.11 -7.59 23.97
CA ILE A 203 15.85 -8.16 24.47
C ILE A 203 14.85 -7.06 24.83
N ASN A 204 15.31 -5.99 25.48
CA ASN A 204 14.44 -4.88 25.85
C ASN A 204 13.88 -4.18 24.61
N GLN A 205 14.70 -3.97 23.58
CA GLN A 205 14.26 -3.38 22.31
C GLN A 205 13.20 -4.24 21.61
N GLU A 206 13.46 -5.55 21.49
CA GLU A 206 12.52 -6.49 20.87
C GLU A 206 11.23 -6.63 21.71
N TYR A 207 11.35 -6.67 23.03
CA TYR A 207 10.23 -6.69 23.96
C TYR A 207 9.34 -5.45 23.80
N ASP A 208 9.90 -4.25 23.72
CA ASP A 208 9.12 -3.02 23.57
C ASP A 208 8.32 -2.99 22.25
N LEU A 209 8.87 -3.58 21.18
CA LEU A 209 8.18 -3.71 19.90
C LEU A 209 7.01 -4.70 20.00
N GLU A 210 7.25 -5.87 20.57
CA GLU A 210 6.21 -6.89 20.76
C GLU A 210 5.14 -6.43 21.76
N TYR A 211 5.53 -5.74 22.82
CA TYR A 211 4.61 -5.16 23.79
C TYR A 211 3.64 -4.18 23.13
N LYS A 212 4.13 -3.29 22.25
CA LYS A 212 3.26 -2.37 21.48
C LYS A 212 2.29 -3.13 20.57
N ARG A 213 2.74 -4.21 19.93
CA ARG A 213 1.90 -5.05 19.05
C ARG A 213 0.80 -5.75 19.85
N GLU A 214 1.13 -6.34 20.99
CA GLU A 214 0.17 -7.00 21.87
C GLU A 214 -0.80 -6.01 22.51
N LEU A 215 -0.34 -4.83 22.91
CA LEU A 215 -1.21 -3.77 23.40
C LEU A 215 -2.21 -3.32 22.31
N ALA A 216 -1.75 -3.12 21.07
CA ALA A 216 -2.64 -2.81 19.95
C ALA A 216 -3.65 -3.95 19.67
N ARG A 217 -3.21 -5.21 19.77
CA ARG A 217 -4.09 -6.38 19.62
C ARG A 217 -5.17 -6.41 20.70
N GLN A 218 -4.81 -6.15 21.96
CA GLN A 218 -5.73 -6.06 23.08
C GLN A 218 -6.73 -4.91 22.90
N GLN A 219 -6.27 -3.72 22.51
CA GLN A 219 -7.13 -2.58 22.23
C GLN A 219 -8.17 -2.88 21.13
N ILE A 220 -7.77 -3.58 20.06
CA ILE A 220 -8.68 -4.00 19.00
C ILE A 220 -9.71 -5.02 19.54
N ALA A 221 -9.29 -5.95 20.39
CA ALA A 221 -10.18 -6.93 21.01
C ALA A 221 -11.21 -6.24 21.93
N GLU A 222 -10.75 -5.38 22.84
CA GLU A 222 -11.62 -4.57 23.71
C GLU A 222 -12.59 -3.70 22.90
N HIS A 223 -12.11 -3.08 21.82
CA HIS A 223 -12.96 -2.27 20.95
C HIS A 223 -14.05 -3.12 20.27
N ARG A 224 -13.71 -4.33 19.82
CA ARG A 224 -14.69 -5.28 19.28
C ARG A 224 -15.71 -5.71 20.32
N GLU A 225 -15.29 -5.97 21.55
CA GLU A 225 -16.20 -6.29 22.65
C GLU A 225 -17.14 -5.13 22.98
N LYS A 226 -16.61 -3.90 23.05
CA LYS A 226 -17.42 -2.68 23.21
C LYS A 226 -18.45 -2.55 22.09
N ILE A 227 -18.07 -2.79 20.83
CA ILE A 227 -19.02 -2.80 19.70
C ILE A 227 -20.09 -3.88 19.87
N LYS A 228 -19.72 -5.09 20.30
CA LYS A 228 -20.71 -6.16 20.53
C LYS A 228 -21.72 -5.78 21.60
N VAL A 229 -21.25 -5.24 22.73
CA VAL A 229 -22.13 -4.75 23.81
C VAL A 229 -23.04 -3.62 23.32
N LEU A 230 -22.50 -2.67 22.55
CA LEU A 230 -23.31 -1.62 21.93
C LEU A 230 -24.32 -2.18 20.93
N MET A 231 -23.97 -3.20 20.17
CA MET A 231 -24.88 -3.86 19.23
C MET A 231 -26.00 -4.59 19.96
N GLU A 232 -25.71 -5.26 21.08
CA GLU A 232 -26.72 -5.95 21.91
C GLU A 232 -27.66 -4.94 22.55
N THR A 233 -27.13 -3.91 23.22
CA THR A 233 -27.92 -2.85 23.87
C THR A 233 -28.76 -2.03 22.89
N LEU A 234 -28.20 -1.63 21.74
CA LEU A 234 -28.93 -0.85 20.74
C LEU A 234 -29.99 -1.69 20.00
N LYS A 235 -29.78 -3.00 19.86
CA LYS A 235 -30.77 -3.89 19.25
C LYS A 235 -31.98 -4.10 20.16
N ASP A 236 -31.80 -4.02 21.48
CA ASP A 236 -32.90 -4.01 22.43
C ASP A 236 -33.68 -2.68 22.41
N ASP A 237 -32.99 -1.54 22.24
CA ASP A 237 -33.66 -0.23 22.11
C ASP A 237 -34.34 -0.02 20.74
N ASN A 238 -33.77 -0.53 19.64
CA ASN A 238 -34.28 -0.29 18.28
C ASN A 238 -35.33 -1.32 17.81
N LEU A 239 -35.57 -2.40 18.55
CA LEU A 239 -36.69 -3.31 18.29
C LEU A 239 -38.00 -2.82 18.92
N SER A 240 -37.96 -1.78 19.78
CA SER A 240 -39.16 -1.24 20.42
C SER A 240 -39.75 -0.02 19.71
N GLU A 241 -38.98 0.83 19.00
CA GLU A 241 -39.50 2.21 18.81
C GLU A 241 -39.14 3.04 17.56
N SER A 242 -38.43 2.58 16.51
CA SER A 242 -37.86 3.63 15.61
C SER A 242 -37.54 3.28 14.14
N ASP A 243 -38.44 2.64 13.38
CA ASP A 243 -38.25 2.64 11.90
C ASP A 243 -39.52 2.75 11.06
N ASP A 244 -40.71 2.90 11.64
CA ASP A 244 -41.96 3.09 10.88
C ASP A 244 -42.71 4.39 11.23
N GLU A 245 -42.40 5.07 12.35
CA GLU A 245 -43.09 6.32 12.75
C GLU A 245 -42.28 7.60 12.45
N GLU A 246 -40.93 7.54 12.35
CA GLU A 246 -40.11 8.75 12.15
C GLU A 246 -40.16 9.31 10.71
N GLU A 247 -40.38 8.47 9.68
CA GLU A 247 -40.47 8.96 8.28
C GLU A 247 -41.87 9.46 7.89
N GLU A 248 -42.90 9.12 8.67
CA GLU A 248 -44.28 9.56 8.45
C GLU A 248 -44.57 10.88 9.23
N GLU A 249 -44.04 11.03 10.45
CA GLU A 249 -44.19 12.26 11.25
C GLU A 249 -43.43 13.47 10.68
N GLU A 250 -42.26 13.29 10.05
CA GLU A 250 -41.53 14.41 9.42
C GLU A 250 -42.25 14.94 8.16
N LYS A 251 -43.06 14.10 7.48
CA LYS A 251 -43.87 14.52 6.32
C LYS A 251 -45.21 15.15 6.71
N GLU A 252 -45.76 14.80 7.88
CA GLU A 252 -46.94 15.47 8.44
C GLU A 252 -46.59 16.83 9.07
N GLN A 253 -45.48 16.96 9.81
CA GLN A 253 -45.14 18.22 10.50
C GLN A 253 -44.75 19.37 9.56
N VAL A 254 -44.16 19.08 8.39
CA VAL A 254 -43.88 20.13 7.39
C VAL A 254 -45.18 20.65 6.74
N LYS A 255 -46.22 19.81 6.63
CA LYS A 255 -47.55 20.24 6.17
C LYS A 255 -48.32 21.00 7.26
N GLU A 256 -48.15 20.62 8.52
CA GLU A 256 -48.88 21.24 9.65
C GLU A 256 -48.27 22.62 10.05
N GLU A 257 -46.95 22.81 9.95
CA GLU A 257 -46.32 24.12 10.21
C GLU A 257 -46.55 25.16 9.10
N GLU A 258 -46.77 24.74 7.84
CA GLU A 258 -47.19 25.64 6.76
C GLU A 258 -48.67 26.03 6.89
N GLN A 259 -49.55 25.13 7.38
CA GLN A 259 -50.98 25.43 7.58
C GLN A 259 -51.26 26.23 8.86
N ALA A 260 -50.50 26.02 9.94
CA ALA A 260 -50.74 26.71 11.20
C ALA A 260 -50.40 28.22 11.17
N ASN A 261 -49.54 28.67 10.24
CA ASN A 261 -49.21 30.09 10.10
C ASN A 261 -50.24 30.90 9.29
N GLU A 262 -51.10 30.25 8.48
CA GLU A 262 -52.16 30.94 7.74
C GLU A 262 -53.50 30.97 8.50
N GLU A 263 -53.79 30.00 9.36
CA GLU A 263 -55.08 29.92 10.07
C GLU A 263 -55.16 30.79 11.34
N ASP A 264 -54.03 31.16 11.95
CA ASP A 264 -54.02 31.99 13.17
C ASP A 264 -54.20 33.50 12.89
N ALA A 265 -54.25 33.91 11.61
CA ALA A 265 -54.54 35.30 11.23
C ALA A 265 -56.05 35.67 11.29
N TYR A 266 -56.95 34.69 11.48
CA TYR A 266 -58.42 34.88 11.40
C TYR A 266 -59.19 34.58 12.70
N ARG A 267 -58.57 34.72 13.88
CA ARG A 267 -59.25 34.50 15.16
C ARG A 267 -59.66 35.84 15.82
N LEU A 268 -60.98 36.05 15.96
CA LEU A 268 -61.65 37.21 16.58
C LEU A 268 -61.43 37.35 18.11
N SER A 269 -60.26 36.99 18.65
CA SER A 269 -59.97 37.19 20.08
C SER A 269 -59.21 38.50 20.30
N ILE A 270 -59.89 39.49 20.89
CA ILE A 270 -59.33 40.82 21.22
C ILE A 270 -58.18 40.75 22.24
N ASN A 271 -58.06 39.66 23.01
CA ASN A 271 -56.93 39.41 23.88
C ASN A 271 -56.05 38.28 23.32
N LYS A 272 -54.74 38.53 23.25
CA LYS A 272 -53.74 37.49 22.94
C LYS A 272 -53.84 36.39 24.00
N PRO A 273 -53.94 35.10 23.62
CA PRO A 273 -53.98 34.02 24.59
C PRO A 273 -52.74 34.07 25.47
N THR A 274 -52.93 33.93 26.79
CA THR A 274 -51.84 33.91 27.76
C THR A 274 -50.98 32.67 27.53
N GLN A 275 -49.83 32.85 26.90
CA GLN A 275 -48.88 31.77 26.65
C GLN A 275 -48.31 31.27 27.98
N VAL A 276 -48.61 30.02 28.32
CA VAL A 276 -47.99 29.34 29.47
C VAL A 276 -46.51 29.14 29.16
N LYS A 277 -45.63 29.90 29.84
CA LYS A 277 -44.17 29.91 29.62
C LYS A 277 -43.46 28.62 30.10
N ILE A 278 -44.19 27.58 30.45
CA ILE A 278 -43.64 26.35 30.98
C ILE A 278 -43.21 25.49 29.79
N LYS A 279 -41.90 25.29 29.65
CA LYS A 279 -41.34 24.40 28.63
C LYS A 279 -41.82 22.98 28.86
N THR A 280 -42.38 22.35 27.81
CA THR A 280 -42.70 20.92 27.82
C THR A 280 -41.44 20.08 27.99
N LYS A 281 -41.58 18.83 28.46
CA LYS A 281 -40.45 17.89 28.58
C LYS A 281 -39.71 17.72 27.23
N THR A 282 -40.47 17.67 26.14
CA THR A 282 -39.93 17.60 24.77
C THR A 282 -39.08 18.82 24.41
N LYS A 283 -39.58 20.05 24.67
CA LYS A 283 -38.81 21.29 24.47
C LYS A 283 -37.55 21.35 25.33
N ARG A 284 -37.61 20.87 26.57
CA ARG A 284 -36.44 20.77 27.48
C ARG A 284 -35.40 19.77 26.95
N ASN A 285 -35.83 18.62 26.44
CA ASN A 285 -34.94 17.61 25.88
C ASN A 285 -34.31 18.08 24.56
N LYS A 286 -35.07 18.74 23.68
CA LYS A 286 -34.55 19.36 22.45
C LYS A 286 -33.48 20.42 22.77
N GLU A 287 -33.73 21.28 23.76
CA GLU A 287 -32.74 22.28 24.21
C GLU A 287 -31.49 21.63 24.82
N ALA A 288 -31.64 20.55 25.60
CA ALA A 288 -30.50 19.82 26.15
C ALA A 288 -29.65 19.16 25.05
N LYS A 289 -30.28 18.55 24.04
CA LYS A 289 -29.57 17.99 22.87
C LYS A 289 -28.83 19.09 22.09
N HIS A 290 -29.47 20.25 21.88
CA HIS A 290 -28.84 21.39 21.22
C HIS A 290 -27.64 21.93 22.01
N LYS A 291 -27.76 22.10 23.34
CA LYS A 291 -26.65 22.55 24.20
C LYS A 291 -25.45 21.61 24.10
N LYS A 292 -25.68 20.29 24.17
CA LYS A 292 -24.62 19.29 23.99
C LYS A 292 -23.95 19.40 22.62
N ARG A 293 -24.73 19.61 21.55
CA ARG A 293 -24.19 19.80 20.20
C ARG A 293 -23.30 21.04 20.09
N VAL A 294 -23.76 22.17 20.65
CA VAL A 294 -22.99 23.42 20.66
C VAL A 294 -21.71 23.28 21.48
N GLU A 295 -21.75 22.61 22.63
CA GLU A 295 -20.58 22.34 23.46
C GLU A 295 -19.55 21.49 22.71
N LEU A 296 -19.97 20.43 22.03
CA LEU A 296 -19.08 19.62 21.17
C LEU A 296 -18.49 20.45 20.03
N GLU A 297 -19.27 21.33 19.42
CA GLU A 297 -18.78 22.21 18.35
C GLU A 297 -17.72 23.20 18.88
N GLN A 298 -17.90 23.73 20.09
CA GLN A 298 -16.93 24.59 20.77
C GLN A 298 -15.64 23.82 21.08
N GLN A 299 -15.74 22.63 21.65
CA GLN A 299 -14.58 21.77 21.91
C GLN A 299 -13.79 21.46 20.62
N LEU A 300 -14.48 21.14 19.52
CA LEU A 300 -13.84 20.92 18.23
C LEU A 300 -13.16 22.18 17.68
N LYS A 301 -13.78 23.36 17.84
CA LYS A 301 -13.17 24.64 17.45
C LYS A 301 -11.92 24.93 18.28
N ASP A 302 -11.93 24.65 19.57
CA ASP A 302 -10.78 24.89 20.44
C ASP A 302 -9.64 23.91 20.17
N LEU A 303 -9.94 22.63 19.92
CA LEU A 303 -8.94 21.66 19.46
C LEU A 303 -8.32 22.06 18.11
N LYS A 304 -9.13 22.59 17.17
CA LYS A 304 -8.61 23.11 15.90
C LYS A 304 -7.70 24.32 16.08
N LYS A 305 -8.01 25.22 17.03
CA LYS A 305 -7.12 26.34 17.38
C LYS A 305 -5.82 25.82 17.97
N GLN A 306 -5.90 24.91 18.95
CA GLN A 306 -4.71 24.28 19.55
C GLN A 306 -3.82 23.62 18.49
N LEU A 307 -4.39 22.87 17.55
CA LEU A 307 -3.62 22.27 16.46
C LEU A 307 -2.96 23.32 15.55
N LYS A 308 -3.66 24.42 15.25
CA LYS A 308 -3.11 25.53 14.47
C LYS A 308 -2.01 26.27 15.23
N ASP A 309 -2.15 26.42 16.53
CA ASP A 309 -1.15 27.04 17.39
C ASP A 309 0.08 26.13 17.47
N LEU A 310 -0.12 24.81 17.61
CA LEU A 310 0.93 23.80 17.54
C LEU A 310 1.68 23.82 16.19
N SER A 311 0.96 23.93 15.07
CA SER A 311 1.60 24.03 13.75
C SER A 311 2.40 25.32 13.58
N ASN A 312 2.03 26.39 14.30
CA ASN A 312 2.67 27.68 14.24
C ASN A 312 3.70 27.89 15.37
N LEU A 313 3.97 26.88 16.21
CA LEU A 313 4.89 27.02 17.34
C LEU A 313 6.30 27.43 16.92
N ASP A 314 6.80 26.89 15.81
CA ASP A 314 8.14 27.25 15.31
C ASP A 314 8.23 28.72 14.90
N GLU A 315 7.15 29.29 14.36
CA GLU A 315 7.09 30.71 14.02
C GLU A 315 6.94 31.59 15.27
N LEU A 316 6.18 31.12 16.27
CA LEU A 316 6.02 31.81 17.55
C LEU A 316 7.32 31.80 18.36
N LEU A 317 8.05 30.68 18.40
CA LEU A 317 9.35 30.57 19.06
C LEU A 317 10.38 31.50 18.40
N LYS A 318 10.42 31.57 17.07
CA LYS A 318 11.28 32.52 16.35
C LYS A 318 10.92 33.97 16.66
N LYS A 319 9.64 34.33 16.62
CA LYS A 319 9.19 35.68 16.99
C LYS A 319 9.51 36.03 18.44
N GLN A 320 9.37 35.07 19.35
CA GLN A 320 9.68 35.29 20.76
C GLN A 320 11.18 35.49 20.96
N GLN A 321 12.03 34.73 20.28
CA GLN A 321 13.49 34.94 20.26
C GLN A 321 13.84 36.32 19.69
N GLU A 322 13.21 36.73 18.59
CA GLU A 322 13.40 38.06 18.00
C GLU A 322 12.91 39.19 18.93
N GLU A 323 11.82 38.99 19.68
CA GLU A 323 11.32 39.96 20.67
C GLU A 323 12.21 40.03 21.93
N GLU A 324 12.71 38.89 22.40
CA GLU A 324 13.67 38.81 23.51
C GLU A 324 14.99 39.48 23.12
N GLU A 325 15.52 39.23 21.92
CA GLU A 325 16.69 39.93 21.38
C GLU A 325 16.46 41.44 21.24
N GLN A 326 15.26 41.87 20.85
CA GLN A 326 14.91 43.29 20.78
C GLN A 326 14.75 43.94 22.17
N GLN A 327 14.36 43.18 23.20
CA GLN A 327 14.26 43.66 24.57
C GLN A 327 15.61 43.67 25.30
N GLU A 328 16.52 42.75 24.97
CA GLU A 328 17.89 42.71 25.50
C GLU A 328 18.82 43.76 24.87
N GLN A 329 18.44 44.35 23.74
CA GLN A 329 19.08 45.57 23.23
C GLN A 329 18.84 46.71 24.24
N PRO A 330 19.89 47.29 24.86
CA PRO A 330 19.71 48.30 25.89
C PRO A 330 18.99 49.50 25.30
N ALA A 331 17.85 49.86 25.90
CA ALA A 331 17.04 51.01 25.54
C ALA A 331 17.90 52.28 25.39
N THR A 332 18.32 52.58 24.17
CA THR A 332 18.94 53.85 23.82
C THR A 332 17.86 54.93 23.83
N LYS A 333 17.66 55.51 25.01
CA LYS A 333 17.08 56.83 25.31
C LYS A 333 16.16 57.42 24.21
N LYS A 334 14.95 56.87 24.03
CA LYS A 334 13.88 57.63 23.37
C LYS A 334 13.20 58.54 24.39
N GLN A 335 13.51 59.84 24.27
CA GLN A 335 12.94 60.91 25.06
C GLN A 335 11.40 60.84 25.06
N ARG A 336 10.79 60.70 26.24
CA ARG A 336 9.36 60.93 26.43
C ARG A 336 9.07 62.41 26.19
N LYS A 337 8.56 62.75 25.00
CA LYS A 337 7.95 64.07 24.76
C LYS A 337 6.68 64.15 25.61
N SER A 338 6.71 64.94 26.68
CA SER A 338 5.54 65.31 27.45
C SER A 338 4.54 66.01 26.53
N GLN A 339 3.40 65.36 26.29
CA GLN A 339 2.28 65.98 25.57
C GLN A 339 1.72 67.11 26.45
N LYS A 340 1.90 68.36 26.00
CA LYS A 340 1.28 69.53 26.64
C LYS A 340 -0.22 69.47 26.42
N LEU A 341 -0.95 69.03 27.44
CA LEU A 341 -2.40 69.04 27.49
C LEU A 341 -2.94 70.44 27.74
N PHE A 342 -2.87 71.39 26.80
CA PHE A 342 -3.82 72.52 26.75
C PHE A 342 -3.95 73.07 25.33
N LYS A 343 -5.20 73.23 24.90
CA LYS A 343 -5.66 73.48 23.52
C LYS A 343 -6.19 74.91 23.33
N TYR A 344 -5.63 75.88 24.07
CA TYR A 344 -6.06 77.28 23.99
C TYR A 344 -4.86 78.21 23.86
N ASN A 345 -4.87 79.03 22.82
CA ASN A 345 -3.99 80.18 22.68
C ASN A 345 -4.30 81.19 23.79
N PRO A 346 -3.31 81.71 24.54
CA PRO A 346 -3.55 82.89 25.35
C PRO A 346 -3.86 84.06 24.42
N ILE A 347 -5.10 84.51 24.50
CA ILE A 347 -5.63 85.74 23.92
C ILE A 347 -4.72 86.90 24.33
N GLN A 348 -4.33 87.71 23.34
CA GLN A 348 -3.63 88.97 23.54
C GLN A 348 -4.39 89.87 24.51
N ALA A 349 -3.69 90.49 25.45
CA ALA A 349 -4.13 91.69 26.12
C ALA A 349 -2.93 92.63 26.34
N PRO A 350 -3.15 93.96 26.34
CA PRO A 350 -2.27 94.90 25.65
C PRO A 350 -1.48 95.81 26.59
N LEU A 351 -0.27 96.21 26.18
CA LEU A 351 0.26 97.58 26.10
C LEU A 351 1.75 97.55 25.73
#